data_AF-A0A6P0I4Z1-F1
#
_entry.id   AF-A0A6P0I4Z1-F1
#
_cell.length_a   1.000
_cell.length_b   1.000
_cell.length_c   1.000
_cell.angle_alpha   90.00
_cell.angle_beta   90.00
_cell.angle_gamma   90.00
#
_symmetry.space_group_name_H-M   'P 1'
#
loop_
_entity.id
_entity.type
_entity.pdbx_description
1 polymer ?
#
loop_
_entity_poly.entity_id
_entity_poly.type
_entity_poly.pdbx_seq_one_letter_code
_entity_poly.pdbx_strand_id
1 'polypeptide(L)'
;MKSYPSHQNELKHLSQTGDRFYSIGQLETALKIFQRALEITRLINNQEQRLNIVYRIGLVHCKIGEYANALKYLELALELAKKIGNKAKIATIYNEKGEIYYLLKEYTSALKCYSQALITFSKLKDIVGIGKTINHISTIYNLTELSAQSLEYSRKSLNIFQKLAQSAKNDKLTIQINESIALHNMGEAYFLISRPRQAKAFLELALEIRQKLWEDSLDRLALTVNNIPKVEKNHHSSHIYPHKKATYEQKEKDGFRRSIFAEYGKDLVKTLDLIEKVYQNIGQEMQAKNYHQQAIEIREKINSNSWLVTT
;
A
#
# COMPACT_ATOMS: atom_id res chain seq x y z
N MET A 1 37.86 -7.84 -12.17
CA MET A 1 37.59 -7.88 -10.71
C MET A 1 36.59 -8.99 -10.44
N LYS A 2 37.01 -10.05 -9.74
CA LYS A 2 36.14 -11.19 -9.39
C LYS A 2 35.11 -10.73 -8.35
N SER A 3 33.83 -10.84 -8.67
CA SER A 3 32.75 -10.75 -7.69
C SER A 3 32.92 -11.89 -6.70
N TYR A 4 33.25 -11.60 -5.44
CA TYR A 4 33.30 -12.64 -4.42
C TYR A 4 31.86 -13.13 -4.16
N PRO A 5 31.57 -14.44 -4.25
CA PRO A 5 30.24 -15.00 -3.99
C PRO A 5 29.67 -14.59 -2.63
N SER A 6 30.53 -14.28 -1.65
CA SER A 6 30.16 -13.76 -0.34
C SER A 6 29.39 -12.45 -0.41
N HIS A 7 29.85 -11.46 -1.18
CA HIS A 7 29.20 -10.14 -1.25
C HIS A 7 27.84 -10.21 -1.95
N GLN A 8 27.70 -11.04 -3.00
CA GLN A 8 26.39 -11.23 -3.65
C GLN A 8 25.37 -11.89 -2.71
N ASN A 9 25.81 -12.90 -1.95
CA ASN A 9 24.97 -13.56 -0.96
C ASN A 9 24.61 -12.61 0.20
N GLU A 10 25.58 -11.83 0.69
CA GLU A 10 25.36 -10.82 1.72
C GLU A 10 24.37 -9.75 1.25
N LEU A 11 24.54 -9.24 0.03
CA LEU A 11 23.62 -8.25 -0.54
C LEU A 11 22.21 -8.80 -0.69
N LYS A 12 22.06 -10.04 -1.16
CA LYS A 12 20.76 -10.70 -1.25
C LYS A 12 20.11 -10.83 0.13
N HIS A 13 20.88 -11.27 1.13
CA HIS A 13 20.42 -11.39 2.51
C HIS A 13 20.00 -10.03 3.10
N LEU A 14 20.81 -8.98 2.94
CA LEU A 14 20.49 -7.64 3.41
C LEU A 14 19.24 -7.09 2.69
N SER A 15 19.12 -7.32 1.38
CA SER A 15 17.94 -6.91 0.61
C SER A 15 16.66 -7.55 1.17
N GLN A 16 16.68 -8.86 1.37
CA GLN A 16 15.53 -9.61 1.92
C GLN A 16 15.20 -9.20 3.35
N THR A 17 16.23 -8.97 4.17
CA THR A 17 16.07 -8.54 5.56
C THR A 17 15.48 -7.13 5.60
N GLY A 18 16.00 -6.21 4.79
CA GLY A 18 15.47 -4.85 4.67
C GLY A 18 14.02 -4.85 4.19
N ASP A 19 13.66 -5.70 3.23
CA ASP A 19 12.28 -5.84 2.75
C ASP A 19 11.33 -6.30 3.84
N ARG A 20 11.78 -7.25 4.67
CA ARG A 20 11.02 -7.72 5.82
C ARG A 20 10.81 -6.59 6.83
N PHE A 21 11.85 -5.81 7.14
CA PHE A 21 11.72 -4.68 8.06
C PHE A 21 10.85 -3.55 7.49
N TYR A 22 10.94 -3.30 6.19
CA TYR A 22 10.10 -2.33 5.50
C TYR A 22 8.64 -2.74 5.54
N SER A 23 8.33 -4.00 5.21
CA SER A 23 6.96 -4.48 5.21
C SER A 23 6.34 -4.37 6.59
N ILE A 24 7.07 -4.73 7.65
CA ILE A 24 6.55 -4.70 9.02
C ILE A 24 6.44 -3.29 9.65
N GLY A 25 6.81 -2.24 8.92
CA GLY A 25 6.76 -0.85 9.38
C GLY A 25 7.93 -0.41 10.27
N GLN A 26 8.99 -1.22 10.42
CA GLN A 26 10.22 -0.81 11.10
C GLN A 26 11.13 -0.06 10.13
N LEU A 27 10.70 1.13 9.75
CA LEU A 27 11.26 1.90 8.63
C LEU A 27 12.70 2.34 8.89
N GLU A 28 13.06 2.75 10.11
CA GLU A 28 14.42 3.17 10.47
C GLU A 28 15.40 1.99 10.41
N THR A 29 14.96 0.81 10.84
CA THR A 29 15.76 -0.42 10.75
C THR A 29 15.94 -0.83 9.29
N ALA A 30 14.86 -0.79 8.50
CA ALA A 30 14.92 -1.06 7.07
C ALA A 30 15.89 -0.10 6.36
N LEU A 31 15.84 1.19 6.67
CA LEU A 31 16.70 2.21 6.10
C LEU A 31 18.18 1.90 6.36
N LYS A 32 18.54 1.61 7.62
CA LYS A 32 19.93 1.25 7.99
C LYS A 32 20.43 0.02 7.22
N ILE A 33 19.57 -0.99 7.07
CA ILE A 33 19.92 -2.22 6.35
C ILE A 33 20.10 -1.95 4.86
N PHE A 34 19.22 -1.17 4.23
CA PHE A 34 19.36 -0.82 2.82
C PHE A 34 20.55 0.12 2.57
N GLN A 35 20.90 1.01 3.50
CA GLN A 35 22.11 1.82 3.40
C GLN A 35 23.37 0.94 3.42
N ARG A 36 23.45 -0.05 4.32
CA ARG A 36 24.53 -1.05 4.28
C ARG A 36 24.52 -1.85 2.98
N ALA A 37 23.36 -2.26 2.49
CA ALA A 37 23.24 -2.95 1.20
C ALA A 37 23.77 -2.08 0.04
N LEU A 38 23.52 -0.77 0.08
CA LEU A 38 23.98 0.18 -0.93
C LEU A 38 25.52 0.26 -0.96
N GLU A 39 26.18 0.21 0.19
CA GLU A 39 27.65 0.15 0.27
C GLU A 39 28.20 -1.10 -0.41
N ILE A 40 27.59 -2.26 -0.16
CA ILE A 40 27.99 -3.52 -0.80
C ILE A 40 27.79 -3.48 -2.32
N THR A 41 26.76 -2.76 -2.80
CA THR A 41 26.56 -2.62 -4.25
C THR A 41 27.71 -1.89 -4.96
N ARG A 42 28.59 -1.18 -4.24
CA ARG A 42 29.81 -0.59 -4.81
C ARG A 42 30.90 -1.63 -5.05
N LEU A 43 30.88 -2.73 -4.29
CA LEU A 43 31.82 -3.85 -4.39
C LEU A 43 31.40 -4.90 -5.43
N ILE A 44 30.15 -4.81 -5.90
CA ILE A 44 29.55 -5.73 -6.87
C ILE A 44 29.24 -4.95 -8.15
N ASN A 45 29.73 -5.43 -9.30
CA ASN A 45 29.39 -4.82 -10.58
C ASN A 45 28.01 -5.25 -11.10
N ASN A 46 26.95 -5.04 -10.30
CA ASN A 46 25.57 -5.35 -10.66
C ASN A 46 24.68 -4.11 -10.51
N GLN A 47 24.45 -3.42 -11.63
CA GLN A 47 23.67 -2.19 -11.67
C GLN A 47 22.18 -2.41 -11.37
N GLU A 48 21.64 -3.61 -11.64
CA GLU A 48 20.25 -3.93 -11.36
C GLU A 48 20.00 -4.08 -9.85
N GLN A 49 20.90 -4.74 -9.13
CA GLN A 49 20.81 -4.83 -7.67
C GLN A 49 20.99 -3.45 -7.02
N ARG A 50 21.94 -2.65 -7.51
CA ARG A 50 22.11 -1.26 -7.06
C ARG A 50 20.85 -0.44 -7.26
N LEU A 51 20.24 -0.52 -8.45
CA LEU A 51 18.96 0.13 -8.76
C LEU A 51 17.88 -0.26 -7.75
N ASN A 52 17.72 -1.56 -7.49
CA ASN A 52 16.68 -2.03 -6.57
C ASN A 52 16.91 -1.53 -5.14
N ILE A 53 18.16 -1.49 -4.65
CA ILE A 53 18.46 -0.94 -3.32
C ILE A 53 18.17 0.56 -3.24
N VAL A 54 18.64 1.34 -4.22
CA VAL A 54 18.40 2.80 -4.27
C VAL A 54 16.90 3.09 -4.29
N TYR A 55 16.14 2.35 -5.10
CA TYR A 55 14.69 2.44 -5.16
C TYR A 55 14.03 2.14 -3.80
N ARG A 56 14.44 1.08 -3.11
CA ARG A 56 13.93 0.72 -1.78
C ARG A 56 14.20 1.79 -0.72
N ILE A 57 15.37 2.41 -0.75
CA ILE A 57 15.67 3.55 0.14
C ILE A 57 14.70 4.70 -0.10
N GLY A 58 14.40 5.00 -1.38
CA GLY A 58 13.39 5.99 -1.75
C GLY A 58 11.99 5.66 -1.18
N LEU A 59 11.56 4.40 -1.26
CA LEU A 59 10.29 3.95 -0.68
C LEU A 59 10.25 4.10 0.85
N VAL A 60 11.34 3.78 1.54
CA VAL A 60 11.44 3.94 3.00
C VAL A 60 11.27 5.39 3.39
N HIS A 61 11.98 6.32 2.75
CA HIS A 61 11.82 7.76 3.01
C HIS A 61 10.39 8.24 2.71
N CYS A 62 9.76 7.72 1.64
CA CYS A 62 8.36 8.03 1.34
C CYS A 62 7.45 7.62 2.49
N LYS A 63 7.61 6.40 3.02
CA LYS A 63 6.80 5.91 4.14
C LYS A 63 7.04 6.60 5.47
N ILE A 64 8.26 7.11 5.72
CA ILE A 64 8.57 7.94 6.88
C ILE A 64 7.92 9.33 6.75
N GLY A 65 7.62 9.78 5.52
CA GLY A 65 7.12 11.13 5.24
C GLY A 65 8.22 12.12 4.84
N GLU A 66 9.45 11.65 4.64
CA GLU A 66 10.58 12.46 4.16
C GLU A 66 10.56 12.56 2.62
N TYR A 67 9.53 13.24 2.09
CA TYR A 67 9.26 13.26 0.65
C TYR A 67 10.40 13.84 -0.20
N ALA A 68 11.13 14.83 0.30
CA ALA A 68 12.29 15.39 -0.41
C ALA A 68 13.41 14.34 -0.59
N ASN A 69 13.71 13.57 0.46
CA ASN A 69 14.69 12.49 0.40
C ASN A 69 14.19 11.36 -0.51
N ALA A 70 12.91 11.01 -0.41
CA ALA A 70 12.28 10.01 -1.27
C ALA A 70 12.44 10.36 -2.76
N LEU A 71 12.09 11.59 -3.16
CA LEU A 71 12.24 12.07 -4.53
C LEU A 71 13.69 12.05 -5.01
N LYS A 72 14.65 12.42 -4.15
CA LYS A 72 16.09 12.38 -4.48
C LYS A 72 16.56 10.95 -4.80
N TYR A 73 16.20 9.97 -3.98
CA TYR A 73 16.56 8.57 -4.22
C TYR A 73 15.80 7.96 -5.41
N LEU A 74 14.53 8.32 -5.61
CA LEU A 74 13.76 7.89 -6.76
C LEU A 74 14.31 8.47 -8.08
N GLU A 75 14.82 9.70 -8.09
CA GLU A 75 15.49 10.26 -9.28
C GLU A 75 16.79 9.51 -9.60
N LEU A 76 17.60 9.21 -8.58
CA LEU A 76 18.80 8.38 -8.76
C LEU A 76 18.44 6.99 -9.29
N ALA A 77 17.37 6.37 -8.77
CA ALA A 77 16.86 5.11 -9.29
C ALA A 77 16.38 5.25 -10.74
N LEU A 78 15.73 6.36 -11.09
CA LEU A 78 15.23 6.60 -12.44
C LEU A 78 16.39 6.70 -13.45
N GLU A 79 17.44 7.41 -13.11
CA GLU A 79 18.67 7.52 -13.92
C GLU A 79 19.32 6.14 -14.13
N LEU A 80 19.46 5.35 -13.06
CA LEU A 80 19.99 4.00 -13.14
C LEU A 80 19.12 3.09 -14.01
N ALA A 81 17.79 3.14 -13.84
CA ALA A 81 16.84 2.35 -14.62
C ALA A 81 16.89 2.70 -16.12
N LYS A 82 17.00 3.99 -16.46
CA LYS A 82 17.22 4.46 -17.83
C LYS A 82 18.53 3.94 -18.40
N LYS A 83 19.63 4.04 -17.64
CA LYS A 83 20.97 3.60 -18.06
C LYS A 83 21.01 2.11 -18.42
N ILE A 84 20.30 1.26 -17.67
CA ILE A 84 20.26 -0.19 -17.92
C ILE A 84 19.07 -0.63 -18.78
N GLY A 85 18.23 0.30 -19.25
CA GLY A 85 17.07 -0.01 -20.09
C GLY A 85 15.91 -0.72 -19.38
N ASN A 86 15.83 -0.68 -18.04
CA ASN A 86 14.76 -1.33 -17.28
C ASN A 86 13.45 -0.51 -17.31
N LYS A 87 12.69 -0.68 -18.40
CA LYS A 87 11.42 0.03 -18.64
C LYS A 87 10.36 -0.23 -17.57
N ALA A 88 10.29 -1.44 -17.02
CA ALA A 88 9.34 -1.78 -15.97
C ALA A 88 9.60 -0.94 -14.71
N LYS A 89 10.87 -0.88 -14.28
CA LYS A 89 11.26 -0.09 -13.12
C LYS A 89 11.07 1.42 -13.35
N ILE A 90 11.31 1.92 -14.57
CA ILE A 90 11.01 3.31 -14.95
C ILE A 90 9.52 3.63 -14.71
N ALA A 91 8.61 2.76 -15.18
CA ALA A 91 7.18 2.95 -15.01
C ALA A 91 6.79 2.97 -13.52
N THR A 92 7.30 2.02 -12.74
CA THR A 92 7.08 1.98 -11.28
C THR A 92 7.57 3.25 -10.61
N ILE A 93 8.80 3.71 -10.90
CA ILE A 93 9.36 4.91 -10.27
C ILE A 93 8.52 6.15 -10.59
N TYR A 94 8.03 6.31 -11.82
CA TYR A 94 7.12 7.40 -12.14
C TYR A 94 5.81 7.32 -11.36
N ASN A 95 5.28 6.13 -11.12
CA ASN A 95 4.09 5.96 -10.30
C ASN A 95 4.35 6.37 -8.83
N GLU A 96 5.46 5.91 -8.23
CA GLU A 96 5.86 6.30 -6.85
C GLU A 96 6.09 7.81 -6.70
N LYS A 97 6.75 8.44 -7.68
CA LYS A 97 6.91 9.91 -7.69
C LYS A 97 5.55 10.61 -7.78
N GLY A 98 4.63 10.06 -8.57
CA GLY A 98 3.25 10.54 -8.64
C GLY A 98 2.54 10.48 -7.30
N GLU A 99 2.72 9.40 -6.54
CA GLU A 99 2.16 9.25 -5.19
C GLU A 99 2.74 10.28 -4.23
N ILE A 100 4.05 10.52 -4.26
CA ILE A 100 4.67 11.55 -3.42
C ILE A 100 4.10 12.95 -3.73
N TYR A 101 4.00 13.32 -5.02
CA TYR A 101 3.41 14.59 -5.40
C TYR A 101 1.92 14.68 -5.01
N TYR A 102 1.19 13.57 -5.07
CA TYR A 102 -0.18 13.50 -4.58
C TYR A 102 -0.26 13.76 -3.07
N LEU A 103 0.63 13.16 -2.27
CA LEU A 103 0.70 13.38 -0.82
C LEU A 103 1.09 14.82 -0.46
N LEU A 104 1.93 15.45 -1.29
CA LEU A 104 2.28 16.88 -1.22
C LEU A 104 1.17 17.81 -1.73
N LYS A 105 0.04 17.26 -2.23
CA LYS A 105 -1.07 17.99 -2.88
C LYS A 105 -0.66 18.75 -4.15
N GLU A 106 0.47 18.38 -4.75
CA GLU A 106 0.93 18.88 -6.06
C GLU A 106 0.30 18.08 -7.20
N TYR A 107 -1.03 18.18 -7.35
CA TYR A 107 -1.80 17.32 -8.25
C TYR A 107 -1.36 17.40 -9.73
N THR A 108 -0.95 18.57 -10.22
CA THR A 108 -0.43 18.72 -11.59
C THR A 108 0.87 17.94 -11.80
N SER A 109 1.78 17.96 -10.83
CA SER A 109 3.03 17.20 -10.86
C SER A 109 2.74 15.69 -10.78
N ALA A 110 1.81 15.29 -9.91
CA ALA A 110 1.38 13.91 -9.78
C ALA A 110 0.79 13.36 -11.09
N LEU A 111 -0.14 14.08 -11.73
CA LEU A 111 -0.73 13.69 -13.02
C LEU A 111 0.32 13.56 -14.13
N LYS A 112 1.33 14.45 -14.18
CA LYS A 112 2.45 14.33 -15.13
C LYS A 112 3.23 13.04 -14.91
N CYS A 113 3.56 12.71 -13.66
CA CYS A 113 4.25 11.47 -13.32
C CYS A 113 3.41 10.23 -13.65
N TYR A 114 2.14 10.19 -13.25
CA TYR A 114 1.25 9.08 -13.59
C TYR A 114 1.04 8.91 -15.09
N SER A 115 0.99 10.00 -15.86
CA SER A 115 0.91 9.94 -17.32
C SER A 115 2.14 9.27 -17.95
N GLN A 116 3.35 9.58 -17.44
CA GLN A 116 4.58 8.92 -17.89
C GLN A 116 4.61 7.43 -17.52
N ALA A 117 4.14 7.08 -16.32
CA ALA A 117 3.99 5.70 -15.89
C ALA A 117 3.00 4.94 -16.81
N LEU A 118 1.84 5.54 -17.10
CA LEU A 118 0.79 4.95 -17.94
C LEU A 118 1.27 4.66 -19.37
N ILE A 119 1.99 5.60 -19.99
CA ILE A 119 2.60 5.41 -21.32
C ILE A 119 3.54 4.21 -21.30
N THR A 120 4.36 4.09 -20.25
CA THR A 120 5.37 3.04 -20.14
C THR A 120 4.73 1.67 -19.86
N PHE A 121 3.80 1.59 -18.91
CA PHE A 121 3.04 0.36 -18.64
C PHE A 121 2.24 -0.11 -19.86
N SER A 122 1.67 0.82 -20.64
CA SER A 122 0.96 0.50 -21.88
C SER A 122 1.89 -0.15 -22.92
N LYS A 123 3.10 0.39 -23.10
CA LYS A 123 4.13 -0.22 -23.98
C LYS A 123 4.55 -1.61 -23.52
N LEU A 124 4.54 -1.85 -22.20
CA LEU A 124 4.87 -3.14 -21.60
C LEU A 124 3.68 -4.11 -21.55
N LYS A 125 2.47 -3.65 -21.90
CA LYS A 125 1.21 -4.38 -21.72
C LYS A 125 0.98 -4.84 -20.27
N ASP A 126 1.49 -4.07 -19.30
CA ASP A 126 1.29 -4.33 -17.87
C ASP A 126 -0.10 -3.83 -17.44
N ILE A 127 -1.10 -4.67 -17.61
CA ILE A 127 -2.50 -4.36 -17.33
C ILE A 127 -2.75 -4.02 -15.85
N VAL A 128 -1.99 -4.62 -14.93
CA VAL A 128 -2.12 -4.34 -13.49
C VAL A 128 -1.54 -2.95 -13.17
N GLY A 129 -0.34 -2.65 -13.70
CA GLY A 129 0.28 -1.33 -13.58
C GLY A 129 -0.58 -0.21 -14.19
N ILE A 130 -1.23 -0.47 -15.33
CA ILE A 130 -2.20 0.44 -15.95
C ILE A 130 -3.38 0.70 -15.01
N GLY A 131 -4.04 -0.35 -14.51
CA GLY A 131 -5.20 -0.22 -13.63
C GLY A 131 -4.90 0.57 -12.35
N LYS A 132 -3.79 0.26 -11.67
CA LYS A 132 -3.33 0.98 -10.47
C LYS A 132 -3.09 2.47 -10.77
N THR A 133 -2.39 2.77 -11.86
CA THR A 133 -2.09 4.16 -12.26
C THR A 133 -3.37 4.94 -12.57
N ILE A 134 -4.34 4.33 -13.24
CA ILE A 134 -5.64 4.94 -13.55
C ILE A 134 -6.45 5.23 -12.27
N ASN A 135 -6.40 4.35 -11.26
CA ASN A 135 -7.00 4.62 -9.96
C ASN A 135 -6.46 5.91 -9.32
N HIS A 136 -5.14 6.07 -9.27
CA HIS A 136 -4.53 7.28 -8.70
C HIS A 136 -4.93 8.55 -9.46
N ILE A 137 -4.94 8.50 -10.80
CA ILE A 137 -5.40 9.62 -11.64
C ILE A 137 -6.86 9.97 -11.31
N SER A 138 -7.72 8.96 -11.18
CA SER A 138 -9.13 9.19 -10.86
C SER A 138 -9.33 9.83 -9.49
N THR A 139 -8.57 9.40 -8.48
CA THR A 139 -8.62 10.02 -7.15
C THR A 139 -8.23 11.49 -7.22
N ILE A 140 -7.22 11.86 -8.01
CA ILE A 140 -6.88 13.27 -8.24
C ILE A 140 -8.03 14.03 -8.90
N TYR A 141 -8.72 13.43 -9.88
CA TYR A 141 -9.86 14.08 -10.52
C TYR A 141 -11.04 14.28 -9.58
N ASN A 142 -11.30 13.40 -8.62
CA ASN A 142 -12.28 13.67 -7.56
C ASN A 142 -11.86 14.85 -6.70
N LEU A 143 -10.59 14.88 -6.24
CA LEU A 143 -10.07 15.95 -5.38
C LEU A 143 -10.03 17.32 -6.07
N THR A 144 -9.96 17.34 -7.39
CA THR A 144 -9.99 18.55 -8.22
C THR A 144 -11.38 18.84 -8.80
N GLU A 145 -12.41 18.13 -8.34
CA GLU A 145 -13.82 18.27 -8.74
C GLU A 145 -14.08 18.08 -10.24
N LEU A 146 -13.17 17.41 -10.93
CA LEU A 146 -13.29 17.01 -12.34
C LEU A 146 -14.01 15.67 -12.45
N SER A 147 -15.28 15.63 -12.02
CA SER A 147 -16.04 14.38 -11.84
C SER A 147 -16.25 13.59 -13.14
N ALA A 148 -16.35 14.26 -14.30
CA ALA A 148 -16.50 13.58 -15.59
C ALA A 148 -15.26 12.74 -15.92
N GLN A 149 -14.06 13.32 -15.76
CA GLN A 149 -12.80 12.64 -15.93
C GLN A 149 -12.61 11.53 -14.89
N SER A 150 -12.97 11.79 -13.63
CA SER A 150 -12.92 10.76 -12.59
C SER A 150 -13.79 9.54 -12.94
N LEU A 151 -15.05 9.77 -13.36
CA LEU A 151 -15.93 8.68 -13.79
C LEU A 151 -15.38 7.89 -14.98
N GLU A 152 -14.75 8.56 -15.94
CA GLU A 152 -14.11 7.90 -17.08
C GLU A 152 -12.95 6.99 -16.63
N TYR A 153 -12.03 7.53 -15.84
CA TYR A 153 -10.85 6.81 -15.38
C TYR A 153 -11.22 5.68 -14.41
N SER A 154 -12.07 5.94 -13.41
CA SER A 154 -12.54 4.89 -12.51
C SER A 154 -13.25 3.75 -13.23
N ARG A 155 -14.07 4.05 -14.26
CA ARG A 155 -14.74 3.00 -15.05
C ARG A 155 -13.73 2.15 -15.82
N LYS A 156 -12.69 2.76 -16.40
CA LYS A 156 -11.60 2.02 -17.07
C LYS A 156 -10.88 1.11 -16.09
N SER A 157 -10.55 1.61 -14.90
CA SER A 157 -9.91 0.83 -13.84
C SER A 157 -10.79 -0.34 -13.38
N LEU A 158 -12.07 -0.07 -13.09
CA LEU A 158 -13.03 -1.10 -12.68
C LEU A 158 -13.14 -2.23 -13.71
N ASN A 159 -13.24 -1.89 -15.00
CA ASN A 159 -13.30 -2.88 -16.08
C ASN A 159 -12.04 -3.78 -16.13
N ILE A 160 -10.86 -3.18 -15.91
CA ILE A 160 -9.60 -3.93 -15.85
C ILE A 160 -9.64 -4.93 -14.70
N PHE A 161 -9.97 -4.49 -13.49
CA PHE A 161 -9.93 -5.35 -12.30
C PHE A 161 -11.03 -6.42 -12.31
N GLN A 162 -12.22 -6.13 -12.84
CA GLN A 162 -13.27 -7.15 -13.04
C GLN A 162 -12.86 -8.23 -14.05
N LYS A 163 -12.20 -7.85 -15.16
CA LYS A 163 -11.65 -8.83 -16.11
C LYS A 163 -10.53 -9.66 -15.49
N LEU A 164 -9.67 -9.04 -14.69
CA LEU A 164 -8.60 -9.74 -13.99
C LEU A 164 -9.14 -10.73 -12.95
N ALA A 165 -10.25 -10.40 -12.27
CA ALA A 165 -10.91 -11.25 -11.28
C ALA A 165 -11.44 -12.56 -11.89
N GLN A 166 -11.78 -12.56 -13.19
CA GLN A 166 -12.25 -13.77 -13.90
C GLN A 166 -11.11 -14.76 -14.21
N SER A 167 -9.85 -14.37 -14.02
CA SER A 167 -8.70 -15.24 -14.28
C SER A 167 -8.07 -15.73 -12.98
N ALA A 168 -8.02 -17.06 -12.81
CA ALA A 168 -7.48 -17.71 -11.61
C ALA A 168 -5.97 -17.52 -11.38
N LYS A 169 -5.24 -16.90 -12.31
CA LYS A 169 -3.78 -16.72 -12.24
C LYS A 169 -3.34 -15.42 -11.58
N ASN A 170 -4.27 -14.50 -11.32
CA ASN A 170 -3.93 -13.16 -10.86
C ASN A 170 -3.96 -13.04 -9.34
N ASP A 171 -3.18 -12.10 -8.80
CA ASP A 171 -3.17 -11.76 -7.38
C ASP A 171 -4.53 -11.20 -6.96
N LYS A 172 -5.34 -12.09 -6.35
CA LYS A 172 -6.70 -11.79 -5.88
C LYS A 172 -6.74 -10.59 -4.93
N LEU A 173 -5.75 -10.46 -4.05
CA LEU A 173 -5.70 -9.36 -3.08
C LEU A 173 -5.49 -8.02 -3.78
N THR A 174 -4.52 -7.95 -4.69
CA THR A 174 -4.29 -6.74 -5.51
C THR A 174 -5.53 -6.37 -6.30
N ILE A 175 -6.24 -7.34 -6.88
CA ILE A 175 -7.46 -7.10 -7.65
C ILE A 175 -8.54 -6.50 -6.77
N GLN A 176 -8.86 -7.14 -5.64
CA GLN A 176 -9.93 -6.70 -4.73
C GLN A 176 -9.67 -5.29 -4.19
N ILE A 177 -8.44 -5.00 -3.77
CA ILE A 177 -8.06 -3.66 -3.29
C ILE A 177 -8.37 -2.62 -4.37
N ASN A 178 -7.88 -2.85 -5.59
CA ASN A 178 -7.98 -1.86 -6.65
C ASN A 178 -9.38 -1.75 -7.26
N GLU A 179 -10.16 -2.83 -7.26
CA GLU A 179 -11.58 -2.81 -7.59
C GLU A 179 -12.34 -1.93 -6.58
N SER A 180 -12.09 -2.11 -5.28
CA SER A 180 -12.73 -1.28 -4.25
C SER A 180 -12.38 0.20 -4.36
N ILE A 181 -11.13 0.53 -4.77
CA ILE A 181 -10.71 1.91 -5.03
C ILE A 181 -11.46 2.49 -6.23
N ALA A 182 -11.57 1.75 -7.33
CA ALA A 182 -12.30 2.19 -8.51
C ALA A 182 -13.78 2.44 -8.18
N LEU A 183 -14.43 1.51 -7.47
CA LEU A 183 -15.82 1.65 -7.01
C LEU A 183 -16.00 2.88 -6.09
N HIS A 184 -15.11 3.05 -5.11
CA HIS A 184 -15.12 4.20 -4.21
C HIS A 184 -15.00 5.52 -4.98
N ASN A 185 -14.03 5.60 -5.90
CA ASN A 185 -13.82 6.79 -6.71
C ASN A 185 -15.02 7.10 -7.62
N MET A 186 -15.70 6.09 -8.19
CA MET A 186 -16.96 6.29 -8.92
C MET A 186 -18.06 6.82 -8.00
N GLY A 187 -18.18 6.25 -6.80
CA GLY A 187 -19.14 6.66 -5.78
C GLY A 187 -18.99 8.13 -5.40
N GLU A 188 -17.75 8.54 -5.09
CA GLU A 188 -17.39 9.93 -4.81
C GLU A 188 -17.68 10.85 -6.00
N ALA A 189 -17.33 10.45 -7.22
CA ALA A 189 -17.59 11.25 -8.41
C ALA A 189 -19.10 11.47 -8.65
N TYR A 190 -19.94 10.45 -8.43
CA TYR A 190 -21.40 10.60 -8.50
C TYR A 190 -21.95 11.46 -7.37
N PHE A 191 -21.37 11.39 -6.17
CA PHE A 191 -21.76 12.24 -5.05
C PHE A 191 -21.50 13.72 -5.37
N LEU A 192 -20.32 14.05 -5.93
CA LEU A 192 -19.94 15.41 -6.32
C LEU A 192 -20.88 16.02 -7.36
N ILE A 193 -21.41 15.23 -8.30
CA ILE A 193 -22.41 15.70 -9.28
C ILE A 193 -23.86 15.58 -8.79
N SER A 194 -24.07 15.50 -7.46
CA SER A 194 -25.40 15.45 -6.84
C SER A 194 -26.26 14.29 -7.33
N ARG A 195 -25.65 13.11 -7.54
CA ARG A 195 -26.31 11.85 -7.92
C ARG A 195 -26.18 10.82 -6.81
N PRO A 196 -26.82 11.04 -5.64
CA PRO A 196 -26.58 10.26 -4.43
C PRO A 196 -27.04 8.81 -4.53
N ARG A 197 -28.06 8.50 -5.35
CA ARG A 197 -28.50 7.10 -5.57
C ARG A 197 -27.45 6.28 -6.31
N GLN A 198 -26.84 6.85 -7.36
CA GLN A 198 -25.72 6.20 -8.05
C GLN A 198 -24.50 6.11 -7.13
N ALA A 199 -24.18 7.20 -6.40
CA ALA A 199 -23.07 7.22 -5.45
C ALA A 199 -23.19 6.08 -4.44
N LYS A 200 -24.36 5.95 -3.81
CA LYS A 200 -24.69 4.87 -2.88
C LYS A 200 -24.39 3.49 -3.46
N ALA A 201 -24.91 3.19 -4.65
CA ALA A 201 -24.74 1.87 -5.27
C ALA A 201 -23.26 1.47 -5.44
N PHE A 202 -22.40 2.39 -5.89
CA PHE A 202 -20.98 2.11 -6.03
C PHE A 202 -20.24 2.03 -4.69
N LEU A 203 -20.61 2.88 -3.73
CA LEU A 203 -19.98 2.87 -2.40
C LEU A 203 -20.33 1.63 -1.59
N GLU A 204 -21.55 1.11 -1.71
CA GLU A 204 -21.95 -0.14 -1.04
C GLU A 204 -21.16 -1.35 -1.57
N LEU A 205 -20.90 -1.41 -2.89
CA LEU A 205 -20.02 -2.42 -3.46
C LEU A 205 -18.57 -2.26 -2.98
N ALA A 206 -18.07 -1.01 -2.90
CA ALA A 206 -16.73 -0.75 -2.36
C ALA A 206 -16.64 -1.14 -0.88
N LEU A 207 -17.70 -0.90 -0.11
CA LEU A 207 -17.82 -1.21 1.31
C LEU A 207 -17.71 -2.71 1.54
N GLU A 208 -18.48 -3.53 0.81
CA GLU A 208 -18.47 -4.98 0.94
C GLU A 208 -17.05 -5.57 0.77
N ILE A 209 -16.34 -5.13 -0.27
CA ILE A 209 -14.98 -5.59 -0.53
C ILE A 209 -14.02 -5.13 0.58
N ARG A 210 -14.07 -3.85 0.99
CA ARG A 210 -13.17 -3.31 2.02
C ARG A 210 -13.42 -3.90 3.39
N GLN A 211 -14.67 -4.18 3.72
CA GLN A 211 -15.05 -4.83 4.96
C GLN A 211 -14.46 -6.24 5.03
N LYS A 212 -14.63 -7.03 3.96
CA LYS A 212 -14.02 -8.36 3.88
C LYS A 212 -12.49 -8.32 3.98
N LEU A 213 -11.85 -7.39 3.29
CA LEU A 213 -10.38 -7.22 3.36
C LEU A 213 -9.91 -6.90 4.78
N TRP A 214 -10.66 -6.06 5.49
CA TRP A 214 -10.36 -5.67 6.85
C TRP A 214 -10.61 -6.82 7.85
N GLU A 215 -11.72 -7.53 7.74
CA GLU A 215 -12.02 -8.74 8.54
C GLU A 215 -10.97 -9.83 8.33
N ASP A 216 -10.61 -10.14 7.07
CA ASP A 216 -9.54 -11.09 6.75
C ASP A 216 -8.19 -10.65 7.36
N SER A 217 -7.94 -9.34 7.46
CA SER A 217 -6.73 -8.81 8.10
C SER A 217 -6.76 -8.91 9.62
N LEU A 218 -7.95 -8.77 10.22
CA LEU A 218 -8.18 -8.96 11.65
C LEU A 218 -7.99 -10.42 12.05
N ASP A 219 -8.52 -11.37 11.29
CA ASP A 219 -8.34 -12.81 11.53
C ASP A 219 -6.86 -13.20 11.48
N ARG A 220 -6.14 -12.69 10.46
CA ARG A 220 -4.69 -12.88 10.35
C ARG A 220 -3.92 -12.30 11.53
N LEU A 221 -4.42 -11.23 12.14
CA LEU A 221 -3.85 -10.62 13.34
C LEU A 221 -4.20 -11.45 14.59
N ALA A 222 -5.44 -11.91 14.75
CA ALA A 222 -5.88 -12.71 15.90
C ALA A 222 -5.13 -14.05 16.01
N LEU A 223 -4.85 -14.72 14.88
CA LEU A 223 -4.07 -15.95 14.84
C LEU A 223 -2.64 -15.79 15.39
N THR A 224 -2.08 -14.58 15.48
CA THR A 224 -0.74 -14.39 16.04
C THR A 224 -0.73 -14.26 17.55
N VAL A 225 -1.76 -13.60 18.08
CA VAL A 225 -1.96 -13.37 19.51
C VAL A 225 -2.20 -14.70 20.21
N ASN A 226 -3.01 -15.58 19.62
CA ASN A 226 -3.31 -16.90 20.19
C ASN A 226 -2.12 -17.89 20.11
N ASN A 227 -1.11 -17.59 19.28
CA ASN A 227 0.12 -18.37 19.20
C ASN A 227 1.25 -17.79 20.09
N ILE A 228 0.96 -16.82 20.97
CA ILE A 228 1.90 -16.37 21.99
C ILE A 228 2.01 -17.49 23.04
N PRO A 229 3.17 -18.15 23.21
CA PRO A 229 3.35 -19.07 24.33
C PRO A 229 3.13 -18.28 25.63
N LYS A 230 2.21 -18.73 26.48
CA LYS A 230 2.11 -18.23 27.86
C LYS A 230 3.51 -18.35 28.46
N VAL A 231 4.14 -17.21 28.73
CA VAL A 231 5.44 -17.18 29.41
C VAL A 231 5.17 -17.63 30.84
N GLU A 232 5.25 -18.93 31.10
CA GLU A 232 5.39 -19.43 32.46
C GLU A 232 6.71 -18.90 33.00
N LYS A 233 6.62 -18.10 34.08
CA LYS A 233 7.74 -17.59 34.85
C LYS A 233 8.48 -18.73 35.54
N ASN A 234 9.18 -19.59 34.81
CA ASN A 234 10.07 -20.56 35.40
C ASN A 234 11.52 -20.17 35.12
N HIS A 235 12.13 -19.63 36.18
CA HIS A 235 13.56 -19.48 36.34
C HIS A 235 14.24 -20.83 36.05
N HIS A 236 15.19 -20.88 35.12
CA HIS A 236 16.58 -21.37 35.31
C HIS A 236 17.27 -21.68 33.97
N SER A 237 18.56 -21.32 33.94
CA SER A 237 19.67 -21.81 33.10
C SER A 237 19.65 -21.67 31.56
N SER A 238 20.51 -20.73 31.11
CA SER A 238 21.54 -20.92 30.07
C SER A 238 21.16 -21.55 28.73
N HIS A 239 20.50 -20.80 27.84
CA HIS A 239 20.72 -20.76 26.38
C HIS A 239 19.81 -19.66 25.78
N ILE A 240 20.24 -18.39 25.84
CA ILE A 240 19.39 -17.21 25.63
C ILE A 240 19.24 -16.79 24.14
N TYR A 241 19.92 -17.44 23.20
CA TYR A 241 19.95 -17.00 21.80
C TYR A 241 18.76 -17.41 20.90
N PRO A 242 18.20 -18.64 20.94
CA PRO A 242 17.06 -18.99 20.08
C PRO A 242 15.74 -18.29 20.49
N HIS A 243 15.54 -18.06 21.79
CA HIS A 243 14.32 -17.42 22.31
C HIS A 243 14.23 -15.92 22.00
N LYS A 244 15.36 -15.19 22.03
CA LYS A 244 15.39 -13.77 21.63
C LYS A 244 15.10 -13.58 20.14
N LYS A 245 15.58 -14.49 19.29
CA LYS A 245 15.31 -14.45 17.85
C LYS A 245 13.83 -14.77 17.55
N ALA A 246 13.27 -15.80 18.18
CA ALA A 246 11.86 -16.16 18.01
C ALA A 246 10.90 -15.06 18.50
N THR A 247 11.19 -14.43 19.65
CA THR A 247 10.39 -13.30 20.15
C THR A 247 10.51 -12.06 19.28
N TYR A 248 11.66 -11.82 18.67
CA TYR A 248 11.85 -10.72 17.74
C TYR A 248 11.12 -10.97 16.41
N GLU A 249 11.25 -12.16 15.80
CA GLU A 249 10.53 -12.54 14.58
C GLU A 249 9.00 -12.51 14.76
N GLN A 250 8.51 -12.84 15.95
CA GLN A 250 7.07 -12.73 16.27
C GLN A 250 6.63 -11.26 16.38
N LYS A 251 7.39 -10.43 17.10
CA LYS A 251 7.12 -8.98 17.20
C LYS A 251 7.16 -8.29 15.82
N GLU A 252 8.05 -8.72 14.94
CA GLU A 252 8.11 -8.25 13.56
C GLU A 252 6.80 -8.59 12.83
N LYS A 253 6.38 -9.86 12.83
CA LYS A 253 5.15 -10.32 12.18
C LYS A 253 3.89 -9.62 12.70
N ASP A 254 3.84 -9.34 14.00
CA ASP A 254 2.72 -8.62 14.63
C ASP A 254 2.66 -7.16 14.16
N GLY A 255 3.79 -6.46 14.08
CA GLY A 255 3.87 -5.10 13.55
C GLY A 255 3.34 -4.99 12.12
N PHE A 256 3.72 -5.95 11.25
CA PHE A 256 3.24 -6.01 9.88
C PHE A 256 1.73 -6.15 9.77
N ARG A 257 1.17 -7.12 10.49
CA ARG A 257 -0.27 -7.40 10.45
C ARG A 257 -1.06 -6.21 10.99
N ARG A 258 -0.56 -5.52 12.02
CA ARG A 258 -1.14 -4.27 12.52
C ARG A 258 -1.11 -3.16 11.47
N SER A 259 -0.03 -3.02 10.72
CA SER A 259 0.06 -2.03 9.64
C SER A 259 -0.97 -2.31 8.54
N ILE A 260 -1.09 -3.55 8.07
CA ILE A 260 -2.08 -3.94 7.06
C ILE A 260 -3.51 -3.72 7.58
N PHE A 261 -3.78 -4.16 8.81
CA PHE A 261 -5.07 -3.97 9.47
C PHE A 261 -5.45 -2.49 9.55
N ALA A 262 -4.51 -1.63 9.95
CA ALA A 262 -4.71 -0.20 10.02
C ALA A 262 -4.92 0.43 8.64
N GLU A 263 -4.19 -0.02 7.61
CA GLU A 263 -4.31 0.48 6.24
C GLU A 263 -5.68 0.17 5.64
N TYR A 264 -6.12 -1.09 5.70
CA TYR A 264 -7.45 -1.48 5.23
C TYR A 264 -8.57 -0.83 6.05
N GLY A 265 -8.35 -0.67 7.36
CA GLY A 265 -9.31 0.01 8.22
C GLY A 265 -9.47 1.49 7.86
N LYS A 266 -8.38 2.20 7.52
CA LYS A 266 -8.44 3.60 7.07
C LYS A 266 -9.22 3.75 5.78
N ASP A 267 -9.04 2.85 4.81
CA ASP A 267 -9.78 2.90 3.56
C ASP A 267 -11.25 2.51 3.74
N LEU A 268 -11.55 1.57 4.64
CA LEU A 268 -12.91 1.23 5.03
C LEU A 268 -13.63 2.44 5.66
N VAL A 269 -12.98 3.13 6.60
CA VAL A 269 -13.50 4.35 7.24
C VAL A 269 -13.78 5.45 6.21
N LYS A 270 -12.90 5.69 5.24
CA LYS A 270 -13.15 6.68 4.17
C LYS A 270 -14.43 6.36 3.38
N THR A 271 -14.68 5.09 3.09
CA THR A 271 -15.94 4.69 2.41
C THR A 271 -17.15 4.90 3.31
N LEU A 272 -17.07 4.50 4.58
CA LEU A 272 -18.16 4.68 5.55
C LEU A 272 -18.53 6.16 5.73
N ASP A 273 -17.54 7.04 5.87
CA ASP A 273 -17.76 8.49 6.00
C ASP A 273 -18.45 9.08 4.77
N LEU A 274 -18.11 8.60 3.58
CA LEU A 274 -18.74 9.07 2.35
C LEU A 274 -20.16 8.51 2.19
N ILE A 275 -20.39 7.26 2.59
CA ILE A 275 -21.73 6.66 2.64
C ILE A 275 -22.61 7.44 3.63
N GLU A 276 -22.10 7.77 4.82
CA GLU A 276 -22.79 8.61 5.80
C GLU A 276 -23.30 9.91 5.16
N LYS A 277 -22.41 10.65 4.47
CA LYS A 277 -22.76 11.89 3.76
C LYS A 277 -23.82 11.68 2.69
N VAL A 278 -23.74 10.58 1.94
CA VAL A 278 -24.75 10.21 0.94
C VAL A 278 -26.11 9.97 1.58
N TYR A 279 -26.17 9.25 2.70
CA TYR A 279 -27.41 8.97 3.44
C TYR A 279 -28.01 10.23 4.09
N GLN A 280 -27.17 11.14 4.59
CA GLN A 280 -27.60 12.48 5.04
C GLN A 280 -28.24 13.27 3.90
N ASN A 281 -27.60 13.28 2.72
CA ASN A 281 -28.10 14.01 1.54
C ASN A 281 -29.47 13.52 1.05
N ILE A 282 -29.79 12.24 1.20
CA ILE A 282 -31.08 11.66 0.81
C ILE A 282 -32.13 11.62 1.93
N GLY A 283 -31.86 12.26 3.08
CA GLY A 283 -32.79 12.34 4.21
C GLY A 283 -32.96 11.06 5.03
N GLN A 284 -32.01 10.13 4.94
CA GLN A 284 -32.04 8.84 5.65
C GLN A 284 -31.11 8.88 6.88
N GLU A 285 -31.52 9.67 7.88
CA GLU A 285 -30.69 9.98 9.05
C GLU A 285 -30.33 8.76 9.91
N MET A 286 -31.23 7.78 10.04
CA MET A 286 -30.97 6.59 10.85
C MET A 286 -29.81 5.77 10.28
N GLN A 287 -29.80 5.58 8.97
CA GLN A 287 -28.74 4.89 8.26
C GLN A 287 -27.43 5.67 8.33
N ALA A 288 -27.48 7.00 8.15
CA ALA A 288 -26.30 7.85 8.31
C ALA A 288 -25.66 7.68 9.70
N LYS A 289 -26.46 7.75 10.77
CA LYS A 289 -25.96 7.54 12.15
C LYS A 289 -25.34 6.16 12.35
N ASN A 290 -25.90 5.11 11.73
CA ASN A 290 -25.34 3.76 11.80
C ASN A 290 -23.93 3.69 11.14
N TYR A 291 -23.78 4.23 9.93
CA TYR A 291 -22.47 4.24 9.25
C TYR A 291 -21.44 5.12 9.98
N HIS A 292 -21.88 6.24 10.55
CA HIS A 292 -21.04 7.08 11.40
C HIS A 292 -20.50 6.30 12.60
N GLN A 293 -21.37 5.57 13.30
CA GLN A 293 -21.01 4.76 14.45
C GLN A 293 -20.01 3.65 14.07
N GLN A 294 -20.24 2.95 12.95
CA GLN A 294 -19.29 1.94 12.44
C GLN A 294 -17.92 2.54 12.13
N ALA A 295 -17.88 3.74 11.52
CA ALA A 295 -16.63 4.43 11.24
C ALA A 295 -15.87 4.78 12.54
N ILE A 296 -16.58 5.22 13.59
CA ILE A 296 -15.99 5.46 14.92
C ILE A 296 -15.41 4.16 15.48
N GLU A 297 -16.18 3.07 15.51
CA GLU A 297 -15.73 1.79 16.07
C GLU A 297 -14.48 1.26 15.36
N ILE A 298 -14.38 1.41 14.04
CA ILE A 298 -13.20 1.00 13.29
C ILE A 298 -12.01 1.90 13.61
N ARG A 299 -12.20 3.24 13.70
CA ARG A 299 -11.12 4.15 14.12
C ARG A 299 -10.63 3.83 15.53
N GLU A 300 -11.56 3.57 16.45
CA GLU A 300 -11.26 3.18 17.82
C GLU A 300 -10.50 1.87 17.85
N LYS A 301 -10.95 0.86 17.10
CA LYS A 301 -10.20 -0.38 16.91
C LYS A 301 -8.81 -0.02 16.42
N ILE A 302 -8.60 0.55 15.24
CA ILE A 302 -7.27 0.90 14.68
C ILE A 302 -6.33 1.57 15.70
N ASN A 303 -6.85 2.48 16.53
CA ASN A 303 -6.07 3.25 17.49
C ASN A 303 -5.85 2.57 18.84
N SER A 304 -6.80 1.74 19.29
CA SER A 304 -6.73 1.02 20.55
C SER A 304 -6.30 -0.42 20.28
N ASN A 305 -5.31 -0.95 20.99
CA ASN A 305 -5.02 -2.39 20.91
C ASN A 305 -6.16 -3.27 21.51
N SER A 306 -7.41 -2.78 21.53
CA SER A 306 -8.60 -3.38 22.15
C SER A 306 -9.02 -4.71 21.52
N TRP A 307 -8.61 -4.99 20.28
CA TRP A 307 -8.75 -6.30 19.63
C TRP A 307 -7.93 -7.43 20.29
N LEU A 308 -7.09 -7.12 21.30
CA LEU A 308 -6.38 -8.12 22.11
C LEU A 308 -7.25 -8.71 23.23
N VAL A 309 -8.42 -8.13 23.50
CA VAL A 309 -9.26 -8.50 24.66
C VAL A 309 -10.62 -8.97 24.15
N THR A 310 -10.62 -10.04 23.38
CA THR A 310 -11.79 -10.93 23.33
C THR A 310 -11.34 -12.26 23.90
N THR A 311 -11.63 -12.42 25.19
CA THR A 311 -11.53 -13.65 25.98
C THR A 311 -12.27 -14.82 25.35
#